data_AF-A0A3N5FBR6-F1
#
_entry.id   AF-A0A3N5FBR6-F1
#
_cell.length_a   1.000
_cell.length_b   1.000
_cell.length_c   1.000
_cell.angle_alpha   90.00
_cell.angle_beta   90.00
_cell.angle_gamma   90.00
#
_symmetry.space_group_name_H-M   'P 1'
#
loop_
_entity.id
_entity.type
_entity.pdbx_description
1 polymer ?
#
loop_
_entity_poly.entity_id
_entity_poly.type
_entity_poly.pdbx_seq_one_letter_code
_entity_poly.pdbx_strand_id
1 'polypeptide(L)'
;MFIFEAKTVHRMKTMAILCLTLVMGYRISSSSANACSCEWRGPFLTAAKETPLVVRGKIIRHHSGPTPTMVVLVLETLKGGLLDSGMVVQMGDGMHCRPALDCFPPGSEWILALNGPGSKPGRGHAISHCGEYWLRVENNDVVGSIDGAENQKNRMPFHEFKNKFLYPHFKEKFSGRITTGERYHHSFGSRFEFILEPSPAGWEVTIKEFGRDENLSRLTPSLHFAPNSREIEGWHLSDNPTSCVSRSYGAEAGPDNPRRLIFSPEVGVRIDGIQTGRSVTAEEIEDVRRFGRGILTIESFELEPKGDGCPKIVWMKFSVELEGGY
;
A
#
# COMPACT_ATOMS: atom_id res chain seq x y z
N MET A 1 70.62 -78.21 -16.85
CA MET A 1 69.47 -78.94 -16.27
C MET A 1 68.88 -78.05 -15.17
N PHE A 2 67.57 -77.77 -15.28
CA PHE A 2 66.71 -76.83 -14.50
C PHE A 2 67.05 -75.34 -14.65
N ILE A 3 66.27 -74.46 -15.31
CA ILE A 3 64.85 -74.03 -15.20
C ILE A 3 64.49 -73.46 -13.82
N PHE A 4 64.20 -72.14 -13.76
CA PHE A 4 62.95 -71.49 -13.27
C PHE A 4 63.16 -69.96 -13.32
N GLU A 5 62.60 -69.27 -14.32
CA GLU A 5 61.28 -68.58 -14.36
C GLU A 5 61.13 -67.35 -13.44
N ALA A 6 60.72 -66.26 -14.09
CA ALA A 6 60.56 -64.91 -13.58
C ALA A 6 59.08 -64.58 -13.31
N LYS A 7 58.87 -63.39 -12.71
CA LYS A 7 57.60 -62.72 -12.31
C LYS A 7 57.24 -63.04 -10.85
N THR A 8 57.09 -62.08 -9.94
CA THR A 8 56.00 -61.10 -9.98
C THR A 8 56.24 -60.07 -8.85
N VAL A 9 56.76 -58.87 -9.15
CA VAL A 9 56.97 -57.79 -8.15
C VAL A 9 56.30 -56.49 -8.59
N HIS A 10 55.09 -56.59 -9.15
CA HIS A 10 54.36 -55.42 -9.65
C HIS A 10 52.87 -55.35 -9.26
N ARG A 11 52.48 -56.07 -8.19
CA ARG A 11 51.06 -56.17 -7.79
C ARG A 11 50.74 -55.67 -6.37
N MET A 12 51.71 -55.17 -5.61
CA MET A 12 51.50 -54.73 -4.22
C MET A 12 51.56 -53.22 -3.95
N LYS A 13 51.98 -52.38 -4.92
CA LYS A 13 52.00 -50.92 -4.73
C LYS A 13 50.73 -50.21 -5.20
N THR A 14 49.91 -50.85 -6.03
CA THR A 14 48.66 -50.27 -6.56
C THR A 14 47.43 -50.48 -5.67
N MET A 15 47.46 -51.38 -4.68
CA MET A 15 46.32 -51.56 -3.75
C MET A 15 46.35 -50.63 -2.53
N ALA A 16 47.52 -50.20 -2.06
CA ALA A 16 47.62 -49.29 -0.91
C ALA A 16 47.25 -47.84 -1.26
N ILE A 17 47.46 -47.43 -2.51
CA ILE A 17 47.12 -46.07 -2.99
C ILE A 17 45.63 -45.94 -3.29
N LEU A 18 44.92 -47.04 -3.60
CA LEU A 18 43.48 -47.01 -3.85
C LEU A 18 42.63 -46.88 -2.57
N CYS A 19 43.13 -47.34 -1.41
CA CYS A 19 42.44 -47.17 -0.14
C CYS A 19 42.64 -45.79 0.50
N LEU A 20 43.76 -45.10 0.22
CA LEU A 20 44.01 -43.77 0.79
C LEU A 20 43.30 -42.65 0.02
N THR A 21 43.01 -42.85 -1.27
CA THR A 21 42.19 -41.91 -2.06
C THR A 21 40.69 -42.07 -1.81
N LEU A 22 40.24 -43.23 -1.33
CA LEU A 22 38.82 -43.45 -1.00
C LEU A 22 38.40 -42.83 0.34
N VAL A 23 39.32 -42.62 1.29
CA VAL A 23 39.03 -41.98 2.58
C VAL A 23 39.12 -40.44 2.50
N MET A 24 39.92 -39.91 1.57
CA MET A 24 40.03 -38.44 1.37
C MET A 24 38.86 -37.86 0.55
N GLY A 25 38.13 -38.69 -0.21
CA GLY A 25 36.95 -38.28 -0.99
C GLY A 25 35.65 -38.14 -0.18
N TYR A 26 35.66 -38.52 1.10
CA TYR A 26 34.49 -38.44 1.99
C TYR A 26 34.44 -37.18 2.86
N ARG A 27 35.17 -36.12 2.47
CA ARG A 27 34.78 -34.75 2.84
C ARG A 27 33.60 -34.35 1.96
N ILE A 28 32.46 -34.99 2.20
CA ILE A 28 31.16 -34.54 1.72
C ILE A 28 31.03 -33.12 2.27
N SER A 29 31.26 -32.14 1.39
CA SER A 29 30.82 -30.78 1.59
C SER A 29 29.39 -30.87 2.07
N SER A 30 29.19 -30.60 3.36
CA SER A 30 27.86 -30.47 3.92
C SER A 30 27.31 -29.21 3.29
N SER A 31 26.68 -29.36 2.12
CA SER A 31 25.81 -28.35 1.56
C SER A 31 24.85 -28.03 2.69
N SER A 32 24.96 -26.83 3.26
CA SER A 32 23.95 -26.30 4.15
C SER A 32 22.64 -26.36 3.39
N ALA A 33 21.83 -27.38 3.70
CA ALA A 33 20.50 -27.50 3.18
C ALA A 33 19.72 -26.35 3.83
N ASN A 34 19.70 -25.20 3.16
CA ASN A 34 18.68 -24.21 3.41
C ASN A 34 17.37 -24.89 3.02
N ALA A 35 16.67 -25.46 4.02
CA ALA A 35 15.46 -26.26 3.83
C ALA A 35 14.30 -25.45 3.21
N CYS A 36 14.52 -24.15 2.99
CA CYS A 36 13.64 -23.26 2.25
C CYS A 36 14.42 -22.46 1.23
N SER A 37 14.20 -22.76 -0.04
CA SER A 37 14.56 -21.91 -1.17
C SER A 37 13.31 -21.14 -1.59
N CYS A 38 13.20 -19.88 -1.17
CA CYS A 38 12.19 -18.98 -1.70
C CYS A 38 12.85 -17.70 -2.19
N GLU A 39 12.28 -17.13 -3.24
CA GLU A 39 12.70 -15.85 -3.78
C GLU A 39 12.37 -14.74 -2.78
N TRP A 40 13.32 -13.82 -2.59
CA TRP A 40 13.14 -12.66 -1.73
C TRP A 40 12.06 -11.75 -2.33
N ARG A 41 10.95 -11.57 -1.60
CA ARG A 41 9.78 -10.77 -2.03
C ARG A 41 9.93 -9.26 -1.82
N GLY A 42 11.14 -8.79 -1.53
CA GLY A 42 11.45 -7.38 -1.35
C GLY A 42 11.35 -6.89 0.10
N PRO A 43 11.53 -5.57 0.30
CA PRO A 43 11.42 -4.93 1.60
C PRO A 43 9.96 -4.87 2.08
N PHE A 44 9.74 -4.46 3.32
CA PHE A 44 8.45 -4.60 4.00
C PHE A 44 7.30 -3.89 3.26
N LEU A 45 7.49 -2.65 2.81
CA LEU A 45 6.44 -1.92 2.09
C LEU A 45 6.05 -2.58 0.75
N THR A 46 6.89 -3.45 0.21
CA THR A 46 6.59 -4.25 -0.99
C THR A 46 5.95 -5.58 -0.58
N ALA A 47 6.61 -6.36 0.28
CA ALA A 47 6.17 -7.69 0.68
C ALA A 47 4.81 -7.68 1.40
N ALA A 48 4.56 -6.67 2.24
CA ALA A 48 3.33 -6.55 3.01
C ALA A 48 2.08 -6.30 2.15
N LYS A 49 2.22 -5.81 0.90
CA LYS A 49 1.08 -5.56 0.00
C LYS A 49 0.29 -6.82 -0.33
N GLU A 50 0.97 -7.96 -0.42
CA GLU A 50 0.35 -9.25 -0.73
C GLU A 50 -0.22 -9.97 0.50
N THR A 51 -0.05 -9.40 1.70
CA THR A 51 -0.55 -10.01 2.94
C THR A 51 -1.98 -9.60 3.26
N PRO A 52 -2.85 -10.51 3.74
CA PRO A 52 -4.21 -10.17 4.14
C PRO A 52 -4.27 -9.40 5.48
N LEU A 53 -3.25 -9.51 6.33
CA LEU A 53 -3.26 -8.95 7.68
C LEU A 53 -1.89 -8.36 8.03
N VAL A 54 -1.87 -7.10 8.44
CA VAL A 54 -0.69 -6.42 8.98
C VAL A 54 -1.04 -5.81 10.32
N VAL A 55 -0.27 -6.14 11.36
CA VAL A 55 -0.52 -5.68 12.73
C VAL A 55 0.75 -5.14 13.38
N ARG A 56 0.61 -4.16 14.26
CA ARG A 56 1.60 -3.87 15.29
C ARG A 56 1.23 -4.66 16.54
N GLY A 57 2.16 -5.43 17.08
CA GLY A 57 1.92 -6.25 18.25
C GLY A 57 3.13 -6.42 19.16
N LYS A 58 2.84 -6.77 20.41
CA LYS A 58 3.84 -7.11 21.43
C LYS A 58 3.88 -8.62 21.63
N ILE A 59 5.09 -9.19 21.63
CA ILE A 59 5.28 -10.62 21.91
C ILE A 59 5.09 -10.84 23.40
N ILE A 60 4.14 -11.68 23.79
CA ILE A 60 3.84 -11.94 25.20
C ILE A 60 4.61 -13.15 25.71
N ARG A 61 4.58 -14.25 24.96
CA ARG A 61 5.24 -15.51 25.33
C ARG A 61 5.43 -16.43 24.13
N HIS A 62 6.35 -17.37 24.29
CA HIS A 62 6.58 -18.46 23.35
C HIS A 62 5.98 -19.76 23.88
N HIS A 63 5.52 -20.61 22.97
CA HIS A 63 5.29 -22.02 23.24
C HIS A 63 6.22 -22.83 22.34
N SER A 64 7.26 -23.38 22.95
CA SER A 64 8.19 -24.30 22.31
C SER A 64 7.56 -25.68 22.13
N GLY A 65 8.12 -26.47 21.22
CA GLY A 65 7.67 -27.83 20.93
C GLY A 65 7.83 -28.16 19.45
N PRO A 66 7.27 -29.29 18.99
CA PRO A 66 7.34 -29.71 17.58
C PRO A 66 6.70 -28.69 16.62
N THR A 67 5.70 -27.94 17.10
CA THR A 67 5.03 -26.87 16.37
C THR A 67 5.15 -25.56 17.15
N PRO A 68 6.29 -24.86 17.07
CA PRO A 68 6.54 -23.67 17.87
C PRO A 68 5.55 -22.56 17.51
N THR A 69 5.07 -21.83 18.51
CA THR A 69 4.18 -20.68 18.34
C THR A 69 4.58 -19.53 19.24
N MET A 70 4.21 -18.31 18.85
CA MET A 70 4.28 -17.14 19.72
C MET A 70 2.89 -16.54 19.91
N VAL A 71 2.64 -16.03 21.12
CA VAL A 71 1.43 -15.27 21.44
C VAL A 71 1.72 -13.79 21.31
N VAL A 72 0.91 -13.11 20.52
CA VAL A 72 1.04 -11.69 20.20
C VAL A 72 -0.18 -10.95 20.76
N LEU A 73 0.06 -9.90 21.53
CA LEU A 73 -0.95 -8.90 21.85
C LEU A 73 -0.94 -7.87 20.72
N VAL A 74 -2.01 -7.81 19.95
CA VAL A 74 -2.21 -6.84 18.89
C VAL A 74 -2.52 -5.48 19.51
N LEU A 75 -1.64 -4.53 19.25
CA LEU A 75 -1.75 -3.13 19.70
C LEU A 75 -2.50 -2.29 18.67
N GLU A 76 -2.29 -2.58 17.38
CA GLU A 76 -2.94 -1.87 16.27
C GLU A 76 -3.01 -2.76 15.03
N THR A 77 -4.12 -2.70 14.29
CA THR A 77 -4.28 -3.34 12.99
C THR A 77 -4.06 -2.31 11.89
N LEU A 78 -3.03 -2.51 11.05
CA LEU A 78 -2.68 -1.60 9.95
C LEU A 78 -3.35 -1.99 8.64
N LYS A 79 -3.59 -3.29 8.42
CA LYS A 79 -4.30 -3.83 7.25
C LYS A 79 -5.07 -5.08 7.66
N GLY A 80 -6.27 -5.26 7.11
CA GLY A 80 -7.14 -6.40 7.41
C GLY A 80 -8.04 -6.12 8.62
N GLY A 81 -8.64 -7.17 9.17
CA GLY A 81 -9.55 -7.09 10.31
C GLY A 81 -9.27 -8.19 11.32
N LEU A 82 -9.42 -7.85 12.60
CA LEU A 82 -9.33 -8.76 13.73
C LEU A 82 -10.47 -8.45 14.71
N LEU A 83 -11.08 -9.50 15.26
CA LEU A 83 -12.15 -9.37 16.27
C LEU A 83 -11.60 -9.36 17.70
N ASP A 84 -10.40 -9.92 17.90
CA ASP A 84 -9.74 -10.04 19.19
C ASP A 84 -8.36 -9.38 19.18
N SER A 85 -7.90 -8.92 20.35
CA SER A 85 -6.56 -8.35 20.55
C SER A 85 -5.49 -9.42 20.80
N GLY A 86 -5.86 -10.68 21.03
CA GLY A 86 -4.93 -11.79 21.19
C GLY A 86 -4.79 -12.60 19.91
N MET A 87 -3.56 -12.91 19.52
CA MET A 87 -3.27 -13.69 18.32
C MET A 87 -2.17 -14.72 18.57
N VAL A 88 -2.29 -15.89 17.94
CA VAL A 88 -1.24 -16.92 17.92
C VAL A 88 -0.64 -16.97 16.53
N VAL A 89 0.69 -16.84 16.47
CA VAL A 89 1.46 -16.94 15.23
C VAL A 89 2.31 -18.20 15.27
N GLN A 90 2.18 -19.02 14.24
CA GLN A 90 2.96 -20.24 14.06
C GLN A 90 4.36 -19.90 13.53
N MET A 91 5.38 -20.48 14.15
CA MET A 91 6.78 -20.16 13.91
C MET A 91 7.50 -21.31 13.20
N GLY A 92 8.77 -21.11 12.89
CA GLY A 92 9.62 -22.06 12.18
C GLY A 92 10.02 -23.26 13.03
N ASP A 93 9.78 -24.44 12.46
CA ASP A 93 10.31 -25.74 12.85
C ASP A 93 11.46 -26.20 11.92
N GLY A 94 11.89 -25.33 11.01
CA GLY A 94 12.89 -25.61 9.97
C GLY A 94 12.33 -26.07 8.62
N MET A 95 11.03 -26.34 8.48
CA MET A 95 10.45 -26.98 7.28
C MET A 95 9.44 -26.10 6.50
N HIS A 96 8.99 -24.98 7.10
CA HIS A 96 7.86 -24.19 6.59
C HIS A 96 8.20 -22.75 6.20
N CYS A 97 9.48 -22.43 6.06
CA CYS A 97 9.98 -21.11 5.64
C CYS A 97 9.47 -19.99 6.55
N ARG A 98 9.38 -20.30 7.84
CA ARG A 98 8.99 -19.38 8.90
C ARG A 98 10.22 -19.07 9.77
N PRO A 99 10.33 -17.87 10.31
CA PRO A 99 11.44 -17.52 11.19
C PRO A 99 11.39 -18.29 12.52
N ALA A 100 12.56 -18.46 13.14
CA ALA A 100 12.68 -19.07 14.47
C ALA A 100 12.09 -18.17 15.58
N LEU A 101 11.77 -18.77 16.72
CA LEU A 101 11.25 -18.05 17.89
C LEU A 101 12.24 -16.97 18.41
N ASP A 102 13.53 -17.26 18.36
CA ASP A 102 14.57 -16.38 18.92
C ASP A 102 14.70 -15.04 18.19
N CYS A 103 14.14 -14.94 16.97
CA CYS A 103 14.03 -13.67 16.26
C CYS A 103 13.07 -12.68 16.93
N PHE A 104 12.16 -13.15 17.80
CA PHE A 104 11.07 -12.36 18.39
C PHE A 104 11.03 -12.47 19.92
N PRO A 105 11.97 -11.91 20.68
CA PRO A 105 12.02 -12.09 22.13
C PRO A 105 10.73 -11.65 22.85
N PRO A 106 10.25 -12.35 23.90
CA PRO A 106 9.12 -11.88 24.69
C PRO A 106 9.35 -10.47 25.25
N GLY A 107 8.31 -9.64 25.24
CA GLY A 107 8.35 -8.23 25.63
C GLY A 107 8.70 -7.25 24.49
N SER A 108 9.17 -7.74 23.34
CA SER A 108 9.48 -6.90 22.17
C SER A 108 8.24 -6.55 21.34
N GLU A 109 8.31 -5.43 20.62
CA GLU A 109 7.25 -4.94 19.72
C GLU A 109 7.67 -5.05 18.26
N TRP A 110 6.71 -5.44 17.41
CA TRP A 110 6.93 -5.66 15.99
C TRP A 110 5.73 -5.22 15.17
N ILE A 111 5.99 -4.81 13.93
CA ILE A 111 5.00 -4.79 12.87
C ILE A 111 5.15 -6.12 12.13
N LEU A 112 4.06 -6.87 11.99
CA LEU A 112 4.03 -8.21 11.41
C LEU A 112 3.08 -8.25 10.22
N ALA A 113 3.58 -8.64 9.06
CA ALA A 113 2.80 -8.91 7.86
C ALA A 113 2.56 -10.43 7.76
N LEU A 114 1.30 -10.84 7.96
CA LEU A 114 0.93 -12.22 8.25
C LEU A 114 0.22 -12.86 7.07
N ASN A 115 0.40 -14.16 6.94
CA ASN A 115 -0.22 -14.98 5.90
C ASN A 115 0.13 -14.51 4.48
N GLY A 116 1.31 -13.94 4.31
CA GLY A 116 1.85 -13.56 3.01
C GLY A 116 2.32 -14.75 2.17
N PRO A 117 2.63 -14.53 0.89
CA PRO A 117 3.24 -15.54 0.03
C PRO A 117 4.47 -16.19 0.68
N GLY A 118 4.58 -17.51 0.56
CA GLY A 118 5.66 -18.29 1.17
C GLY A 118 5.44 -18.64 2.65
N SER A 119 4.53 -17.94 3.35
CA SER A 119 4.01 -18.46 4.61
C SER A 119 3.06 -19.61 4.28
N LYS A 120 3.38 -20.82 4.71
CA LYS A 120 2.42 -21.93 4.70
C LYS A 120 1.66 -21.83 6.01
N PRO A 121 0.46 -21.22 6.09
CA PRO A 121 -0.29 -21.22 7.35
C PRO A 121 -0.66 -22.67 7.70
N GLY A 122 -0.35 -23.11 8.92
CA GLY A 122 -0.87 -24.37 9.43
C GLY A 122 -2.25 -24.14 10.01
N ARG A 123 -2.41 -24.35 11.32
CA ARG A 123 -3.60 -23.88 12.04
C ARG A 123 -3.29 -22.50 12.63
N GLY A 124 -3.77 -21.43 12.00
CA GLY A 124 -3.62 -20.05 12.48
C GLY A 124 -2.77 -19.17 11.55
N HIS A 125 -2.24 -18.07 12.10
CA HIS A 125 -1.44 -17.11 11.36
C HIS A 125 0.02 -17.57 11.25
N ALA A 126 0.72 -17.18 10.19
CA ALA A 126 2.15 -17.44 10.01
C ALA A 126 2.88 -16.24 9.40
N ILE A 127 4.18 -16.16 9.69
CA ILE A 127 5.10 -15.18 9.09
C ILE A 127 5.96 -15.89 8.06
N SER A 128 6.10 -15.30 6.87
CA SER A 128 6.98 -15.80 5.82
C SER A 128 8.41 -15.28 6.03
N HIS A 129 9.43 -16.12 5.89
CA HIS A 129 10.84 -15.70 5.88
C HIS A 129 11.32 -15.28 4.47
N CYS A 130 10.43 -15.29 3.47
CA CYS A 130 10.75 -15.09 2.06
C CYS A 130 10.75 -13.60 1.65
N GLY A 131 11.21 -12.71 2.52
CA GLY A 131 11.08 -11.27 2.40
C GLY A 131 11.06 -10.61 3.77
N GLU A 132 11.00 -9.28 3.80
CA GLU A 132 10.85 -8.58 5.08
C GLU A 132 9.37 -8.55 5.49
N TYR A 133 8.91 -9.58 6.21
CA TYR A 133 7.53 -9.65 6.71
C TYR A 133 7.39 -9.19 8.16
N TRP A 134 8.45 -8.66 8.75
CA TRP A 134 8.41 -8.07 10.09
C TRP A 134 9.37 -6.89 10.20
N LEU A 135 9.00 -5.90 11.00
CA LEU A 135 9.86 -4.77 11.36
C LEU A 135 9.83 -4.61 12.87
N ARG A 136 10.97 -4.29 13.48
CA ARG A 136 11.04 -4.07 14.92
C ARG A 136 10.55 -2.67 15.25
N VAL A 137 9.85 -2.53 16.38
CA VAL A 137 9.49 -1.22 16.92
C VAL A 137 10.32 -0.94 18.18
N GLU A 138 11.05 0.16 18.18
CA GLU A 138 11.91 0.60 19.27
C GLU A 138 11.78 2.11 19.48
N ASN A 139 11.43 2.56 20.68
CA ASN A 139 11.31 3.99 21.01
C ASN A 139 10.42 4.77 20.02
N ASN A 140 9.32 4.16 19.56
CA ASN A 140 8.41 4.71 18.54
C ASN A 140 9.00 4.86 17.13
N ASP A 141 10.16 4.25 16.88
CA ASP A 141 10.70 4.08 15.54
C ASP A 141 10.51 2.65 15.04
N VAL A 142 10.37 2.53 13.73
CA VAL A 142 10.34 1.27 12.99
C VAL A 142 11.73 1.02 12.42
N VAL A 143 12.26 -0.18 12.66
CA VAL A 143 13.62 -0.57 12.31
C VAL A 143 13.60 -1.88 11.53
N GLY A 144 14.23 -1.88 10.35
CA GLY A 144 14.34 -3.07 9.49
C GLY A 144 14.49 -2.69 8.02
N SER A 145 14.25 -3.64 7.11
CA SER A 145 14.24 -3.38 5.67
C SER A 145 12.87 -2.83 5.23
N ILE A 146 12.69 -1.51 5.36
CA ILE A 146 11.40 -0.84 5.14
C ILE A 146 11.08 -0.71 3.64
N ASP A 147 11.99 -0.07 2.90
CA ASP A 147 11.86 0.32 1.48
C ASP A 147 13.15 0.12 0.67
N GLY A 148 14.21 -0.42 1.30
CA GLY A 148 15.54 -0.56 0.72
C GLY A 148 15.81 -1.90 0.03
N ALA A 149 17.08 -2.12 -0.29
CA ALA A 149 17.56 -3.40 -0.82
C ALA A 149 17.60 -4.50 0.26
N GLU A 150 17.82 -5.74 -0.16
CA GLU A 150 17.99 -6.88 0.74
C GLU A 150 19.08 -6.59 1.76
N ASN A 151 18.81 -6.84 3.04
CA ASN A 151 19.69 -6.55 4.19
C ASN A 151 19.96 -5.07 4.50
N GLN A 152 19.46 -4.12 3.69
CA GLN A 152 19.51 -2.71 4.06
C GLN A 152 18.54 -2.45 5.21
N LYS A 153 19.07 -1.97 6.34
CA LYS A 153 18.26 -1.59 7.50
C LYS A 153 18.18 -0.08 7.60
N ASN A 154 16.95 0.42 7.67
CA ASN A 154 16.65 1.82 7.90
C ASN A 154 15.89 1.95 9.24
N ARG A 155 15.87 3.18 9.76
CA ARG A 155 15.07 3.59 10.92
C ARG A 155 14.16 4.72 10.48
N MET A 156 12.89 4.64 10.86
CA MET A 156 11.88 5.63 10.49
C MET A 156 10.89 5.82 11.65
N PRO A 157 10.48 7.05 11.97
CA PRO A 157 9.41 7.26 12.95
C PRO A 157 8.14 6.48 12.59
N PHE A 158 7.47 5.89 13.58
CA PHE A 158 6.29 5.04 13.35
C PHE A 158 5.17 5.76 12.58
N HIS A 159 4.97 7.05 12.82
CA HIS A 159 3.96 7.83 12.10
C HIS A 159 4.30 7.98 10.59
N GLU A 160 5.57 8.20 10.25
CA GLU A 160 6.02 8.29 8.86
C GLU A 160 5.89 6.94 8.16
N PHE A 161 6.27 5.85 8.85
CA PHE A 161 6.07 4.49 8.35
C PHE A 161 4.59 4.23 8.05
N LYS A 162 3.71 4.56 8.99
CA LYS A 162 2.26 4.38 8.83
C LYS A 162 1.73 5.17 7.63
N ASN A 163 2.19 6.40 7.44
CA ASN A 163 1.83 7.22 6.29
C ASN A 163 2.25 6.56 4.96
N LYS A 164 3.50 6.12 4.84
CA LYS A 164 4.00 5.41 3.65
C LYS A 164 3.32 4.06 3.40
N PHE A 165 2.98 3.35 4.48
CA PHE A 165 2.31 2.06 4.40
C PHE A 165 0.84 2.19 3.97
N LEU A 166 0.10 3.14 4.56
CA LEU A 166 -1.33 3.32 4.27
C LEU A 166 -1.56 4.09 2.97
N TYR A 167 -0.67 5.02 2.63
CA TYR A 167 -0.81 5.91 1.47
C TYR A 167 0.48 5.90 0.62
N PRO A 168 0.84 4.76 0.02
CA PRO A 168 2.01 4.68 -0.85
C PRO A 168 1.84 5.63 -2.05
N HIS A 169 2.95 6.11 -2.60
CA HIS A 169 2.92 6.89 -3.85
C HIS A 169 2.11 6.20 -4.95
N PHE A 170 1.23 6.98 -5.59
CA PHE A 170 0.43 6.56 -6.73
C PHE A 170 0.38 7.63 -7.81
N LYS A 171 0.19 7.18 -9.04
CA LYS A 171 -0.10 8.01 -10.21
C LYS A 171 -1.03 7.26 -11.13
N GLU A 172 -2.21 7.79 -11.35
CA GLU A 172 -3.27 7.12 -12.08
C GLU A 172 -3.88 8.05 -13.14
N LYS A 173 -4.29 7.45 -14.25
CA LYS A 173 -4.99 8.12 -15.34
C LYS A 173 -6.16 7.26 -15.77
N PHE A 174 -7.33 7.88 -15.87
CA PHE A 174 -8.53 7.22 -16.34
C PHE A 174 -9.42 8.21 -17.11
N SER A 175 -10.35 7.68 -17.88
CA SER A 175 -11.33 8.46 -18.61
C SER A 175 -12.70 7.80 -18.54
N GLY A 176 -13.72 8.59 -18.81
CA GLY A 176 -15.09 8.14 -18.73
C GLY A 176 -16.03 8.97 -19.58
N ARG A 177 -17.24 8.44 -19.74
CA ARG A 177 -18.39 9.17 -20.26
C ARG A 177 -19.53 8.95 -19.28
N ILE A 178 -20.26 10.01 -18.98
CA ILE A 178 -21.37 10.00 -18.02
C ILE A 178 -22.53 10.81 -18.57
N THR A 179 -23.75 10.36 -18.31
CA THR A 179 -25.00 11.03 -18.71
C THR A 179 -25.71 11.60 -17.48
N THR A 180 -26.54 12.62 -17.66
CA THR A 180 -27.14 13.36 -16.53
C THR A 180 -27.78 12.46 -15.49
N GLY A 181 -27.51 12.71 -14.21
CA GLY A 181 -28.10 11.96 -13.10
C GLY A 181 -27.41 10.63 -12.81
N GLU A 182 -26.52 10.16 -13.69
CA GLU A 182 -25.65 9.04 -13.36
C GLU A 182 -24.56 9.46 -12.38
N ARG A 183 -24.13 8.49 -11.56
CA ARG A 183 -22.99 8.60 -10.67
C ARG A 183 -21.84 7.78 -11.24
N TYR A 184 -20.65 8.36 -11.29
CA TYR A 184 -19.43 7.66 -11.69
C TYR A 184 -18.53 7.45 -10.48
N HIS A 185 -17.87 6.30 -10.42
CA HIS A 185 -16.88 5.97 -9.39
C HIS A 185 -15.66 5.31 -10.02
N HIS A 186 -14.48 5.59 -9.47
CA HIS A 186 -13.22 4.94 -9.85
C HIS A 186 -12.31 4.82 -8.62
N SER A 187 -11.98 3.59 -8.25
CA SER A 187 -11.03 3.32 -7.15
C SER A 187 -9.61 3.64 -7.58
N PHE A 188 -8.84 4.30 -6.73
CA PHE A 188 -7.44 4.64 -6.98
C PHE A 188 -6.61 4.64 -5.69
N GLY A 189 -5.28 4.59 -5.81
CA GLY A 189 -4.35 4.71 -4.68
C GLY A 189 -4.59 3.66 -3.58
N SER A 190 -5.16 2.51 -3.93
CA SER A 190 -5.59 1.38 -3.06
C SER A 190 -6.70 1.67 -2.02
N ARG A 191 -6.92 2.93 -1.64
CA ARG A 191 -7.82 3.31 -0.54
C ARG A 191 -8.80 4.42 -0.89
N PHE A 192 -8.63 5.05 -2.04
CA PHE A 192 -9.43 6.20 -2.43
C PHE A 192 -10.43 5.84 -3.52
N GLU A 193 -11.47 6.65 -3.60
CA GLU A 193 -12.45 6.61 -4.66
C GLU A 193 -12.66 8.02 -5.21
N PHE A 194 -12.53 8.15 -6.52
CA PHE A 194 -12.93 9.34 -7.27
C PHE A 194 -14.39 9.18 -7.67
N ILE A 195 -15.21 10.18 -7.34
CA ILE A 195 -16.66 10.14 -7.56
C ILE A 195 -17.08 11.41 -8.29
N LEU A 196 -17.91 11.25 -9.33
CA LEU A 196 -18.75 12.33 -9.85
C LEU A 196 -20.13 12.16 -9.25
N GLU A 197 -20.41 12.97 -8.22
CA GLU A 197 -21.70 12.93 -7.53
C GLU A 197 -22.72 13.75 -8.32
N PRO A 198 -23.86 13.18 -8.75
CA PRO A 198 -24.86 13.93 -9.48
C PRO A 198 -25.48 15.05 -8.61
N SER A 199 -25.61 16.23 -9.19
CA SER A 199 -26.30 17.38 -8.60
C SER A 199 -27.41 17.88 -9.53
N PRO A 200 -28.33 18.74 -9.09
CA PRO A 200 -29.39 19.28 -9.94
C PRO A 200 -28.88 20.02 -11.19
N ALA A 201 -27.67 20.60 -11.13
CA ALA A 201 -27.07 21.39 -12.20
C ALA A 201 -25.98 20.64 -13.01
N GLY A 202 -25.55 19.46 -12.53
CA GLY A 202 -24.52 18.64 -13.18
C GLY A 202 -23.89 17.65 -12.19
N TRP A 203 -22.62 17.85 -11.84
CA TRP A 203 -21.90 16.99 -10.91
C TRP A 203 -20.97 17.75 -9.97
N GLU A 204 -20.70 17.18 -8.80
CA GLU A 204 -19.62 17.57 -7.91
C GLU A 204 -18.53 16.50 -7.88
N VAL A 205 -17.28 16.91 -8.05
CA VAL A 205 -16.12 16.04 -7.86
C VAL A 205 -15.89 15.81 -6.37
N THR A 206 -15.99 14.54 -6.00
CA THR A 206 -15.76 14.08 -4.63
C THR A 206 -14.62 13.06 -4.63
N ILE A 207 -13.71 13.19 -3.66
CA ILE A 207 -12.70 12.17 -3.38
C ILE A 207 -12.95 11.64 -1.99
N LYS A 208 -13.13 10.33 -1.84
CA LYS A 208 -13.34 9.68 -0.54
C LYS A 208 -12.26 8.66 -0.27
N GLU A 209 -12.07 8.33 1.01
CA GLU A 209 -11.33 7.15 1.45
C GLU A 209 -12.32 6.07 1.88
N PHE A 210 -12.07 4.81 1.53
CA PHE A 210 -12.97 3.71 1.89
C PHE A 210 -13.25 3.66 3.40
N GLY A 211 -14.53 3.56 3.75
CA GLY A 211 -14.99 3.57 5.14
C GLY A 211 -15.13 4.97 5.76
N ARG A 212 -14.96 6.04 4.97
CA ARG A 212 -15.20 7.43 5.40
C ARG A 212 -16.19 8.13 4.48
N ASP A 213 -17.06 8.95 5.08
CA ASP A 213 -18.04 9.73 4.32
C ASP A 213 -17.54 11.10 3.87
N GLU A 214 -16.42 11.56 4.46
CA GLU A 214 -15.80 12.87 4.23
C GLU A 214 -15.37 13.08 2.78
N ASN A 215 -15.61 14.28 2.24
CA ASN A 215 -15.09 14.67 0.93
C ASN A 215 -13.68 15.25 1.09
N LEU A 216 -12.67 14.43 0.84
CA LEU A 216 -11.26 14.77 0.99
C LEU A 216 -10.80 15.87 0.03
N SER A 217 -11.55 16.14 -1.05
CA SER A 217 -11.24 17.21 -2.00
C SER A 217 -11.90 18.55 -1.66
N ARG A 218 -12.73 18.64 -0.60
CA ARG A 218 -13.54 19.84 -0.31
C ARG A 218 -12.77 21.13 -0.12
N LEU A 219 -11.47 21.03 0.17
CA LEU A 219 -10.55 22.17 0.29
C LEU A 219 -9.91 22.57 -1.06
N THR A 220 -10.39 22.03 -2.18
CA THR A 220 -10.01 22.47 -3.52
C THR A 220 -10.40 23.93 -3.73
N PRO A 221 -9.45 24.83 -4.05
CA PRO A 221 -9.77 26.22 -4.39
C PRO A 221 -10.61 26.34 -5.66
N SER A 222 -11.39 27.41 -5.84
CA SER A 222 -11.60 28.54 -4.90
C SER A 222 -12.55 28.15 -3.76
N LEU A 223 -12.27 28.63 -2.54
CA LEU A 223 -13.12 28.32 -1.37
C LEU A 223 -14.30 29.28 -1.21
N HIS A 224 -14.19 30.50 -1.76
CA HIS A 224 -15.21 31.54 -1.68
C HIS A 224 -15.19 32.44 -2.92
N PHE A 225 -16.34 33.05 -3.22
CA PHE A 225 -16.52 34.16 -4.18
C PHE A 225 -16.21 33.84 -5.65
N ALA A 226 -15.93 32.58 -5.98
CA ALA A 226 -15.79 32.12 -7.34
C ALA A 226 -16.31 30.67 -7.45
N PRO A 227 -16.73 30.24 -8.65
CA PRO A 227 -17.08 28.85 -8.90
C PRO A 227 -15.93 27.90 -8.53
N ASN A 228 -16.25 26.77 -7.89
CA ASN A 228 -15.24 25.82 -7.44
C ASN A 228 -14.88 24.85 -8.57
N SER A 229 -13.59 24.49 -8.72
CA SER A 229 -13.16 23.52 -9.75
C SER A 229 -13.81 22.14 -9.61
N ARG A 230 -14.34 21.79 -8.44
CA ARG A 230 -15.10 20.55 -8.20
C ARG A 230 -16.51 20.59 -8.76
N GLU A 231 -17.11 21.76 -8.96
CA GLU A 231 -18.50 21.89 -9.41
C GLU A 231 -18.55 21.93 -10.93
N ILE A 232 -19.24 20.99 -11.54
CA ILE A 232 -19.40 20.88 -12.99
C ILE A 232 -20.88 21.13 -13.30
N GLU A 233 -21.16 22.28 -13.89
CA GLU A 233 -22.52 22.72 -14.20
C GLU A 233 -22.59 23.16 -15.65
N GLY A 234 -23.76 23.04 -16.28
CA GLY A 234 -23.86 23.30 -17.73
C GLY A 234 -23.52 24.73 -18.13
N TRP A 235 -23.80 25.71 -17.27
CA TRP A 235 -23.43 27.10 -17.55
C TRP A 235 -21.91 27.32 -17.53
N HIS A 236 -21.13 26.51 -16.80
CA HIS A 236 -19.66 26.54 -16.86
C HIS A 236 -19.12 26.22 -18.26
N LEU A 237 -19.91 25.50 -19.06
CA LEU A 237 -19.54 24.97 -20.37
C LEU A 237 -20.26 25.70 -21.52
N SER A 238 -21.04 26.73 -21.20
CA SER A 238 -21.79 27.50 -22.19
C SER A 238 -20.91 28.54 -22.86
N ASP A 239 -21.17 28.83 -24.14
CA ASP A 239 -20.55 29.95 -24.86
C ASP A 239 -20.96 31.32 -24.29
N ASN A 240 -22.10 31.40 -23.59
CA ASN A 240 -22.55 32.61 -22.92
C ASN A 240 -22.99 32.34 -21.46
N PRO A 241 -22.03 32.15 -20.54
CA PRO A 241 -22.28 31.91 -19.12
C PRO A 241 -23.16 32.99 -18.48
N THR A 242 -23.04 34.23 -18.95
CA THR A 242 -23.77 35.39 -18.40
C THR A 242 -25.27 35.39 -18.68
N SER A 243 -25.74 34.50 -19.56
CA SER A 243 -27.18 34.31 -19.81
C SER A 243 -27.87 33.50 -18.71
N CYS A 244 -27.12 32.70 -17.94
CA CYS A 244 -27.65 31.93 -16.82
C CYS A 244 -27.95 32.85 -15.63
N VAL A 245 -29.22 32.89 -15.22
CA VAL A 245 -29.71 33.75 -14.13
C VAL A 245 -29.35 33.22 -12.74
N SER A 246 -29.15 31.91 -12.60
CA SER A 246 -28.87 31.24 -11.31
C SER A 246 -27.38 30.96 -11.08
N ARG A 247 -26.49 31.58 -11.85
CA ARG A 247 -25.05 31.37 -11.75
C ARG A 247 -24.49 31.80 -10.39
N SER A 248 -23.63 30.96 -9.83
CA SER A 248 -22.98 31.21 -8.54
C SER A 248 -22.11 32.47 -8.59
N TYR A 249 -22.20 33.28 -7.51
CA TYR A 249 -21.39 34.50 -7.30
C TYR A 249 -21.52 35.58 -8.40
N GLY A 250 -22.52 35.47 -9.28
CA GLY A 250 -22.64 36.38 -10.43
C GLY A 250 -21.47 36.25 -11.43
N ALA A 251 -20.71 35.16 -11.36
CA ALA A 251 -19.46 34.99 -12.09
C ALA A 251 -19.65 35.13 -13.62
N GLU A 252 -18.66 35.70 -14.30
CA GLU A 252 -18.71 35.92 -15.75
C GLU A 252 -18.32 34.66 -16.55
N ALA A 253 -17.62 33.73 -15.90
CA ALA A 253 -17.16 32.47 -16.47
C ALA A 253 -17.16 31.35 -15.41
N GLY A 254 -17.20 30.10 -15.87
CA GLY A 254 -16.98 28.94 -15.03
C GLY A 254 -15.51 28.73 -14.66
N PRO A 255 -15.19 27.67 -13.88
CA PRO A 255 -13.81 27.29 -13.60
C PRO A 255 -13.03 26.93 -14.87
N ASP A 256 -11.71 27.11 -14.84
CA ASP A 256 -10.81 26.69 -15.91
C ASP A 256 -10.99 25.21 -16.30
N ASN A 257 -10.81 24.92 -17.59
CA ASN A 257 -10.66 23.57 -18.11
C ASN A 257 -9.25 23.44 -18.74
N PRO A 258 -8.35 22.60 -18.19
CA PRO A 258 -8.61 21.56 -17.20
C PRO A 258 -8.74 22.08 -15.75
N ARG A 259 -9.56 21.38 -14.98
CA ARG A 259 -9.89 21.68 -13.58
C ARG A 259 -8.84 21.08 -12.65
N ARG A 260 -8.31 21.89 -11.72
CA ARG A 260 -7.33 21.45 -10.73
C ARG A 260 -8.02 21.04 -9.44
N LEU A 261 -7.56 19.92 -8.86
CA LEU A 261 -8.09 19.35 -7.64
C LEU A 261 -6.95 19.14 -6.65
N ILE A 262 -7.24 19.27 -5.35
CA ILE A 262 -6.36 18.80 -4.29
C ILE A 262 -7.16 17.94 -3.32
N PHE A 263 -6.50 17.02 -2.64
CA PHE A 263 -7.15 16.15 -1.65
C PHE A 263 -6.13 15.62 -0.65
N SER A 264 -6.59 15.25 0.54
CA SER A 264 -5.74 14.61 1.55
C SER A 264 -6.57 13.83 2.56
N PRO A 265 -6.11 12.65 3.04
CA PRO A 265 -6.76 11.92 4.12
C PRO A 265 -6.82 12.72 5.42
N GLU A 266 -6.01 13.76 5.55
CA GLU A 266 -5.99 14.63 6.73
C GLU A 266 -7.18 15.57 6.83
N VAL A 267 -7.88 15.81 5.72
CA VAL A 267 -9.12 16.59 5.67
C VAL A 267 -10.20 15.88 6.48
N GLY A 268 -10.84 16.60 7.39
CA GLY A 268 -11.82 16.08 8.34
C GLY A 268 -11.22 15.35 9.56
N VAL A 269 -9.91 15.13 9.60
CA VAL A 269 -9.21 14.52 10.75
C VAL A 269 -8.40 15.56 11.50
N ARG A 270 -7.30 16.02 10.90
CA ARG A 270 -6.42 17.06 11.46
C ARG A 270 -6.69 18.42 10.86
N ILE A 271 -7.04 18.47 9.58
CA ILE A 271 -7.32 19.68 8.84
C ILE A 271 -8.84 19.84 8.70
N ASP A 272 -9.36 20.97 9.17
CA ASP A 272 -10.78 21.31 9.07
C ASP A 272 -11.72 20.24 9.66
N GLY A 273 -11.28 19.56 10.72
CA GLY A 273 -12.11 18.62 11.45
C GLY A 273 -13.16 19.33 12.31
N ILE A 274 -14.24 18.62 12.66
CA ILE A 274 -15.36 19.13 13.48
C ILE A 274 -14.89 19.83 14.77
N GLN A 275 -13.75 19.38 15.32
CA GLN A 275 -13.19 19.91 16.58
C GLN A 275 -12.30 21.15 16.40
N THR A 276 -11.95 21.54 15.18
CA THR A 276 -10.94 22.60 14.95
C THR A 276 -11.46 24.00 15.25
N GLY A 277 -12.77 24.24 15.11
CA GLY A 277 -13.43 25.50 15.49
C GLY A 277 -12.86 26.76 14.85
N ARG A 278 -11.97 26.62 13.85
CA ARG A 278 -11.23 27.70 13.19
C ARG A 278 -11.27 27.51 11.69
N SER A 279 -11.12 28.61 10.98
CA SER A 279 -10.94 28.60 9.53
C SER A 279 -9.64 27.91 9.11
N VAL A 280 -9.68 27.28 7.94
CA VAL A 280 -8.53 26.66 7.29
C VAL A 280 -7.51 27.73 6.87
N THR A 281 -6.25 27.47 7.15
CA THR A 281 -5.12 28.34 6.79
C THR A 281 -4.58 28.02 5.40
N ALA A 282 -3.85 28.97 4.80
CA ALA A 282 -3.18 28.74 3.51
C ALA A 282 -2.14 27.62 3.59
N GLU A 283 -1.43 27.49 4.72
CA GLU A 283 -0.44 26.42 4.93
C GLU A 283 -1.10 25.04 4.91
N GLU A 284 -2.26 24.89 5.56
CA GLU A 284 -3.02 23.64 5.51
C GLU A 284 -3.51 23.29 4.09
N ILE A 285 -3.88 24.29 3.29
CA ILE A 285 -4.22 24.07 1.88
C ILE A 285 -3.00 23.57 1.10
N GLU A 286 -1.80 24.10 1.37
CA GLU A 286 -0.58 23.57 0.78
C GLU A 286 -0.25 22.15 1.28
N ASP A 287 -0.52 21.82 2.54
CA ASP A 287 -0.39 20.45 3.05
C ASP A 287 -1.28 19.47 2.31
N VAL A 288 -2.54 19.85 2.08
CA VAL A 288 -3.48 19.07 1.28
C VAL A 288 -2.94 18.90 -0.15
N ARG A 289 -2.46 19.98 -0.76
CA ARG A 289 -1.86 19.94 -2.11
C ARG A 289 -0.59 19.09 -2.18
N ARG A 290 0.22 19.06 -1.13
CA ARG A 290 1.45 18.24 -1.06
C ARG A 290 1.13 16.75 -1.01
N PHE A 291 0.04 16.37 -0.36
CA PHE A 291 -0.39 14.97 -0.35
C PHE A 291 -0.92 14.51 -1.71
N GLY A 292 -1.90 15.22 -2.28
CA GLY A 292 -2.67 14.71 -3.41
C GLY A 292 -3.14 15.82 -4.35
N ARG A 293 -2.96 15.59 -5.65
CA ARG A 293 -3.29 16.51 -6.73
C ARG A 293 -4.04 15.79 -7.84
N GLY A 294 -4.96 16.51 -8.48
CA GLY A 294 -5.73 16.02 -9.60
C GLY A 294 -5.91 17.04 -10.71
N ILE A 295 -6.04 16.54 -11.92
CA ILE A 295 -6.42 17.29 -13.11
C ILE A 295 -7.60 16.58 -13.75
N LEU A 296 -8.76 17.24 -13.81
CA LEU A 296 -9.94 16.78 -14.52
C LEU A 296 -10.09 17.61 -15.80
N THR A 297 -10.09 16.94 -16.95
CA THR A 297 -10.32 17.56 -18.25
C THR A 297 -11.68 17.14 -18.77
N ILE A 298 -12.53 18.11 -19.08
CA ILE A 298 -13.77 17.88 -19.81
C ILE A 298 -13.41 17.94 -21.30
N GLU A 299 -13.50 16.80 -21.99
CA GLU A 299 -13.03 16.63 -23.37
C GLU A 299 -14.10 17.02 -24.38
N SER A 300 -15.33 16.59 -24.14
CA SER A 300 -16.50 16.91 -24.96
C SER A 300 -17.77 16.73 -24.15
N PHE A 301 -18.84 17.39 -24.56
CA PHE A 301 -20.11 17.38 -23.85
C PHE A 301 -21.26 17.75 -24.79
N GLU A 302 -22.48 17.51 -24.34
CA GLU A 302 -23.71 18.01 -24.96
C GLU A 302 -24.52 18.78 -23.93
N LEU A 303 -25.01 19.95 -24.33
CA LEU A 303 -25.84 20.82 -23.53
C LEU A 303 -27.26 20.87 -24.11
N GLU A 304 -28.25 20.76 -23.23
CA GLU A 304 -29.65 21.02 -23.52
C GLU A 304 -29.98 22.45 -23.04
N PRO A 305 -30.39 23.37 -23.93
CA PRO A 305 -30.81 24.71 -23.56
C PRO A 305 -32.01 24.69 -22.61
N LYS A 306 -32.04 25.63 -21.67
CA LYS A 306 -33.20 25.90 -20.81
C LYS A 306 -33.65 27.35 -20.94
N GLY A 307 -34.93 27.59 -20.68
CA GLY A 307 -35.54 28.93 -20.80
C GLY A 307 -35.00 29.97 -19.81
N ASP A 308 -34.29 29.54 -18.77
CA ASP A 308 -33.62 30.38 -17.76
C ASP A 308 -32.17 30.75 -18.14
N GLY A 309 -31.71 30.34 -19.34
CA GLY A 309 -30.34 30.55 -19.80
C GLY A 309 -29.30 29.65 -19.13
N CYS A 310 -29.72 28.70 -18.30
CA CYS A 310 -28.84 27.77 -17.58
C CYS A 310 -28.91 26.38 -18.23
N PRO A 311 -28.08 26.10 -19.25
CA PRO A 311 -28.16 24.83 -19.96
C PRO A 311 -27.90 23.65 -19.01
N LYS A 312 -28.53 22.52 -19.30
CA LYS A 312 -28.31 21.25 -18.59
C LYS A 312 -27.31 20.42 -19.37
N ILE A 313 -26.33 19.82 -18.68
CA ILE A 313 -25.42 18.87 -19.31
C ILE A 313 -26.16 17.56 -19.56
N VAL A 314 -26.33 17.15 -20.81
CA VAL A 314 -26.93 15.86 -21.20
C VAL A 314 -25.94 14.73 -20.97
N TRP A 315 -24.71 14.92 -21.42
CA TRP A 315 -23.59 14.02 -21.16
C TRP A 315 -22.27 14.77 -21.24
N MET A 316 -21.24 14.21 -20.61
CA MET A 316 -19.86 14.65 -20.80
C MET A 316 -18.91 13.46 -20.92
N LYS A 317 -17.85 13.65 -21.71
CA LYS A 317 -16.66 12.81 -21.76
C LYS A 317 -15.53 13.53 -21.04
N PHE A 318 -14.80 12.81 -20.21
CA PHE A 318 -13.77 13.39 -19.37
C PHE A 318 -12.56 12.48 -19.23
N SER A 319 -11.43 13.06 -18.85
CA SER A 319 -10.25 12.37 -18.38
C SER A 319 -9.75 12.96 -17.06
N VAL A 320 -9.18 12.10 -16.23
CA VAL A 320 -8.64 12.46 -14.92
C VAL A 320 -7.22 11.94 -14.81
N GLU A 321 -6.34 12.79 -14.29
CA GLU A 321 -5.02 12.41 -13.81
C GLU A 321 -4.94 12.69 -12.31
N LEU A 322 -4.61 11.69 -11.50
CA LEU A 322 -4.43 11.81 -10.06
C LEU A 322 -3.02 11.37 -9.67
N GLU A 323 -2.39 12.09 -8.76
CA GLU A 323 -1.12 11.68 -8.15
C GLU A 323 -1.08 12.10 -6.67
N GLY A 324 -0.37 11.31 -5.86
CA GLY A 324 -0.21 11.60 -4.44
C GLY A 324 0.44 10.46 -3.65
N GLY A 325 0.36 10.55 -2.33
CA GLY A 325 0.93 9.60 -1.38
C GLY A 325 2.22 10.09 -0.71
N TYR A 326 2.83 9.22 0.11
CA TYR A 326 4.09 9.46 0.84
C TYR A 326 5.20 8.50 0.42
#